data_AF-A0A536T2D0-F1
#
_entry.id   AF-A0A536T2D0-F1
#
_cell.length_a   1.000
_cell.length_b   1.000
_cell.length_c   1.000
_cell.angle_alpha   90.00
_cell.angle_beta   90.00
_cell.angle_gamma   90.00
#
_symmetry.space_group_name_H-M   'P 1'
#
loop_
_entity.id
_entity.type
_entity.pdbx_description
1 polymer ?
#
loop_
_entity_poly.entity_id
_entity_poly.type
_entity_poly.pdbx_seq_one_letter_code
_entity_poly.pdbx_strand_id
1 'polypeptide(L)'
;MLATPREQIEGRAPKGENYLLEVDNELVVPVGKKIRVITTAADVIHSWWMPAFGAKQDAIPGFLRDLWFKPEVLGTFRSQCVELCGKEHGFMPIVVRVVSQEDYSKWVAEQQQQKQAQADDPNKKWEPKDLMARGEKVYGNICVACHAAQGQGTPAMKAPALAGNKFVTGPKNGPIDTVLN
;
A
#
# COMPACT_ATOMS: atom_id res chain seq x y z
N MET A 1 3.75 -0.96 -1.72
CA MET A 1 4.30 0.00 -2.70
C MET A 1 5.81 0.02 -2.61
N LEU A 2 6.49 0.61 -3.61
CA LEU A 2 7.94 0.78 -3.62
C LEU A 2 8.39 1.66 -2.45
N ALA A 3 9.31 1.16 -1.61
CA ALA A 3 9.85 1.90 -0.45
C ALA A 3 11.07 2.78 -0.78
N THR A 4 11.61 2.70 -2.01
CA THR A 4 12.76 3.51 -2.40
C THR A 4 12.42 5.00 -2.31
N PRO A 5 13.19 5.82 -1.55
CA PRO A 5 12.90 7.23 -1.40
C PRO A 5 12.91 7.98 -2.73
N ARG A 6 11.97 8.94 -2.90
CA ARG A 6 11.89 9.80 -4.11
C ARG A 6 13.20 10.51 -4.42
N GLU A 7 13.92 10.96 -3.40
CA GLU A 7 15.21 11.63 -3.58
C GLU A 7 16.26 10.73 -4.23
N GLN A 8 16.25 9.42 -3.96
CA GLN A 8 17.15 8.47 -4.64
C GLN A 8 16.75 8.25 -6.10
N ILE A 9 15.44 8.21 -6.39
CA ILE A 9 14.89 8.04 -7.74
C ILE A 9 15.23 9.26 -8.62
N GLU A 10 15.15 10.46 -8.04
CA GLU A 10 15.44 11.73 -8.69
C GLU A 10 16.94 12.07 -8.75
N GLY A 11 17.80 11.19 -8.23
CA GLY A 11 19.25 11.40 -8.21
C GLY A 11 19.72 12.50 -7.24
N ARG A 12 18.87 12.89 -6.29
CA ARG A 12 19.17 13.87 -5.23
C ARG A 12 19.80 13.26 -3.98
N ALA A 13 19.84 11.93 -3.89
CA ALA A 13 20.48 11.19 -2.79
C ALA A 13 21.23 9.95 -3.32
N PRO A 14 22.27 9.46 -2.60
CA PRO A 14 22.94 8.20 -2.92
C PRO A 14 21.98 7.01 -2.94
N LYS A 15 22.20 6.09 -3.87
CA LYS A 15 21.39 4.87 -4.01
C LYS A 15 21.93 3.78 -3.10
N GLY A 16 21.04 3.12 -2.35
CA GLY A 16 21.39 1.99 -1.50
C GLY A 16 21.57 0.68 -2.27
N GLU A 17 22.02 -0.36 -1.57
CA GLU A 17 22.22 -1.71 -2.11
C GLU A 17 20.96 -2.26 -2.81
N ASN A 18 19.79 -2.08 -2.20
CA ASN A 18 18.50 -2.58 -2.70
C ASN A 18 17.68 -1.49 -3.41
N TYR A 19 18.35 -0.53 -4.06
CA TYR A 19 17.67 0.52 -4.83
C TYR A 19 16.66 -0.07 -5.82
N LEU A 20 15.40 0.39 -5.74
CA LEU A 20 14.25 -0.09 -6.51
C LEU A 20 13.78 -1.53 -6.24
N LEU A 21 14.31 -2.17 -5.18
CA LEU A 21 14.00 -3.55 -4.81
C LEU A 21 13.30 -3.69 -3.45
N GLU A 22 13.01 -2.58 -2.76
CA GLU A 22 12.37 -2.58 -1.44
C GLU A 22 10.89 -2.24 -1.49
N VAL A 23 10.13 -2.82 -0.57
CA VAL A 23 8.69 -2.58 -0.38
C VAL A 23 8.43 -1.96 0.98
N ASP A 24 7.32 -1.23 1.08
CA ASP A 24 6.80 -0.71 2.35
C ASP A 24 6.29 -1.82 3.29
N ASN A 25 5.76 -2.90 2.71
CA ASN A 25 5.19 -4.05 3.40
C ASN A 25 5.69 -5.34 2.77
N GLU A 26 6.54 -6.05 3.48
CA GLU A 26 7.06 -7.34 3.08
C GLU A 26 6.02 -8.45 3.34
N LEU A 27 6.06 -9.52 2.54
CA LEU A 27 5.36 -10.75 2.87
C LEU A 27 6.17 -11.52 3.93
N VAL A 28 5.69 -11.56 5.16
CA VAL A 28 6.35 -12.29 6.26
C VAL A 28 5.77 -13.70 6.37
N VAL A 29 6.63 -14.72 6.38
CA VAL A 29 6.22 -16.13 6.41
C VAL A 29 7.11 -16.97 7.32
N PRO A 30 6.58 -18.03 7.97
CA PRO A 30 7.39 -18.94 8.77
C PRO A 30 8.14 -19.95 7.89
N VAL A 31 9.39 -20.24 8.26
CA VAL A 31 10.21 -21.30 7.66
C VAL A 31 9.55 -22.68 7.85
N GLY A 32 9.70 -23.55 6.84
CA GLY A 32 9.25 -24.94 6.89
C GLY A 32 7.73 -25.12 6.80
N LYS A 33 6.95 -24.06 6.56
CA LYS A 33 5.50 -24.14 6.38
C LYS A 33 5.09 -23.98 4.92
N LYS A 34 4.03 -24.67 4.53
CA LYS A 34 3.41 -24.50 3.21
C LYS A 34 2.59 -23.21 3.22
N ILE A 35 2.98 -22.26 2.38
CA ILE A 35 2.32 -20.97 2.22
C ILE A 35 1.50 -21.02 0.94
N ARG A 36 0.20 -20.72 1.05
CA ARG A 36 -0.67 -20.50 -0.11
C ARG A 36 -0.80 -19.00 -0.33
N VAL A 37 -0.50 -18.54 -1.53
CA VAL A 37 -0.72 -17.14 -1.93
C VAL A 37 -1.87 -17.14 -2.92
N ILE A 38 -2.87 -16.30 -2.66
CA ILE A 38 -3.99 -16.07 -3.57
C ILE A 38 -3.82 -14.66 -4.12
N THR A 39 -3.78 -14.53 -5.44
CA THR A 39 -3.52 -13.28 -6.14
C THR A 39 -4.67 -12.94 -7.09
N THR A 40 -4.85 -11.63 -7.29
CA THR A 40 -5.64 -11.00 -8.35
C THR A 40 -5.01 -9.62 -8.62
N ALA A 41 -5.52 -8.90 -9.60
CA ALA A 41 -5.06 -7.55 -9.91
C ALA A 41 -6.24 -6.57 -9.95
N ALA A 42 -5.96 -5.32 -9.58
CA ALA A 42 -6.97 -4.25 -9.57
C ALA A 42 -7.02 -3.47 -10.89
N ASP A 43 -6.02 -3.64 -11.77
CA ASP A 43 -5.81 -2.84 -12.97
C ASP A 43 -5.53 -3.71 -14.21
N VAL A 44 -4.26 -4.05 -14.48
CA VAL A 44 -3.78 -4.85 -15.61
C VAL A 44 -3.24 -6.19 -15.12
N ILE A 45 -2.75 -7.03 -16.02
CA ILE A 45 -2.13 -8.30 -15.62
C ILE A 45 -0.77 -8.01 -15.00
N HIS A 46 -0.49 -8.67 -13.88
CA HIS A 46 0.82 -8.72 -13.24
C HIS A 46 1.26 -10.18 -13.09
N SER A 47 2.51 -10.41 -12.69
CA SER A 47 2.97 -11.75 -12.34
C SER A 47 3.78 -11.74 -11.07
N TRP A 48 3.25 -12.39 -10.03
CA TRP A 48 3.99 -12.63 -8.80
C TRP A 48 4.98 -13.76 -9.02
N TRP A 49 6.28 -13.46 -8.95
CA TRP A 49 7.33 -14.45 -9.12
C TRP A 49 8.35 -14.36 -7.98
N MET A 50 8.67 -15.50 -7.37
CA MET A 50 9.75 -15.63 -6.42
C MET A 50 10.66 -16.79 -6.83
N PRO A 51 11.76 -16.52 -7.57
CA PRO A 51 12.67 -17.55 -8.08
C PRO A 51 13.24 -18.43 -6.97
N ALA A 52 13.58 -17.84 -5.82
CA ALA A 52 14.13 -18.55 -4.67
C ALA A 52 13.22 -19.67 -4.15
N PHE A 53 11.92 -19.62 -4.45
CA PHE A 53 10.94 -20.63 -4.07
C PHE A 53 10.34 -21.37 -5.28
N GLY A 54 10.85 -21.12 -6.49
CA GLY A 54 10.34 -21.72 -7.73
C GLY A 54 8.86 -21.40 -8.01
N ALA A 55 8.37 -20.27 -7.50
CA ALA A 55 6.93 -20.00 -7.45
C ALA A 55 6.57 -18.79 -8.31
N LYS A 56 5.80 -19.00 -9.38
CA LYS A 56 5.28 -17.96 -10.27
C LYS A 56 3.78 -18.15 -10.46
N GLN A 57 3.01 -17.07 -10.40
CA GLN A 57 1.62 -17.06 -10.83
C GLN A 57 1.20 -15.65 -11.25
N ASP A 58 0.55 -15.59 -12.41
CA ASP A 58 -0.03 -14.35 -12.92
C ASP A 58 -1.22 -13.93 -12.05
N ALA A 59 -1.31 -12.64 -11.78
CA ALA A 59 -2.40 -11.96 -11.11
C ALA A 59 -3.25 -11.28 -12.20
N ILE A 60 -4.45 -11.81 -12.44
CA ILE A 60 -5.30 -11.41 -13.56
C ILE A 60 -6.54 -10.70 -12.99
N PRO A 61 -6.88 -9.49 -13.46
CA PRO A 61 -8.09 -8.81 -13.03
C PRO A 61 -9.33 -9.67 -13.24
N GLY A 62 -10.18 -9.76 -12.21
CA GLY A 62 -11.42 -10.56 -12.26
C GLY A 62 -11.24 -12.06 -11.99
N PHE A 63 -10.01 -12.56 -11.81
CA PHE A 63 -9.74 -13.96 -11.44
C PHE A 63 -8.95 -14.03 -10.14
N LEU A 64 -9.36 -14.97 -9.28
CA LEU A 64 -8.53 -15.42 -8.16
C LEU A 64 -7.67 -16.58 -8.65
N ARG A 65 -6.36 -16.41 -8.55
CA ARG A 65 -5.36 -17.44 -8.88
C ARG A 65 -4.60 -17.77 -7.61
N ASP A 66 -4.20 -19.01 -7.45
CA ASP A 66 -3.39 -19.41 -6.32
C ASP A 66 -2.10 -20.11 -6.73
N LEU A 67 -1.12 -19.98 -5.86
CA LEU A 67 0.15 -20.69 -5.90
C LEU A 67 0.50 -21.12 -4.48
N TRP A 68 1.49 -21.99 -4.36
CA TRP A 68 2.05 -22.30 -3.06
C TRP A 68 3.56 -22.44 -3.12
N PHE A 69 4.20 -22.21 -1.98
CA PHE A 69 5.62 -22.51 -1.79
C PHE A 69 5.87 -22.92 -0.33
N LYS A 70 7.06 -23.47 -0.06
CA LYS A 70 7.52 -23.81 1.29
C LYS A 70 8.96 -23.32 1.44
N PRO A 71 9.21 -22.21 2.13
CA PRO A 71 10.57 -21.72 2.30
C PRO A 71 11.31 -22.60 3.30
N GLU A 72 12.53 -23.03 2.97
CA GLU A 72 13.30 -23.97 3.79
C GLU A 72 14.42 -23.29 4.59
N VAL A 73 14.75 -22.05 4.25
CA VAL A 73 15.85 -21.28 4.85
C VAL A 73 15.34 -19.91 5.30
N LEU A 74 15.80 -19.46 6.46
CA LEU A 74 15.54 -18.11 6.99
C LEU A 74 16.23 -17.05 6.11
N GLY A 75 15.62 -15.87 6.01
CA GLY A 75 16.23 -14.73 5.31
C GLY A 75 15.21 -13.86 4.58
N THR A 76 15.72 -12.84 3.90
CA THR A 76 14.92 -11.93 3.08
C THR A 76 15.21 -12.18 1.60
N PHE A 77 14.17 -12.48 0.85
CA PHE A 77 14.23 -12.82 -0.57
C PHE A 77 13.54 -11.74 -1.37
N ARG A 78 14.23 -11.22 -2.40
CA ARG A 78 13.75 -10.14 -3.26
C ARG A 78 13.52 -10.65 -4.67
N SER A 79 12.48 -10.14 -5.30
CA SER A 79 12.13 -10.41 -6.69
C SER A 79 11.34 -9.23 -7.26
N GLN A 80 10.83 -9.36 -8.48
CA GLN A 80 10.00 -8.36 -9.13
C GLN A 80 8.84 -9.01 -9.88
N CYS A 81 7.87 -8.17 -10.26
CA CYS A 81 6.89 -8.53 -11.27
C CYS A 81 7.57 -8.96 -12.58
N VAL A 82 7.02 -9.99 -13.23
CA VAL A 82 7.52 -10.49 -14.53
C VAL A 82 6.43 -10.59 -15.61
N GLU A 83 5.45 -9.70 -15.51
CA GLU A 83 4.47 -9.43 -16.56
C GLU A 83 4.52 -7.94 -16.88
N LEU A 84 4.65 -7.56 -18.14
CA LEU A 84 4.83 -6.17 -18.54
C LEU A 84 3.55 -5.38 -18.23
N CYS A 85 3.56 -4.69 -17.10
CA CYS A 85 2.37 -4.03 -16.54
C CYS A 85 2.35 -2.50 -16.69
N GLY A 86 3.34 -1.92 -17.38
CA GLY A 86 3.39 -0.49 -17.68
C GLY A 86 4.77 0.13 -17.52
N LYS A 87 4.82 1.47 -17.47
CA LYS A 87 6.07 2.26 -17.44
C LYS A 87 6.98 1.89 -16.27
N GLU A 88 6.40 1.60 -15.10
CA GLU A 88 7.16 1.27 -13.89
C GLU A 88 7.24 -0.23 -13.62
N HIS A 89 7.06 -1.06 -14.64
CA HIS A 89 7.10 -2.52 -14.53
C HIS A 89 8.35 -3.05 -13.79
N GLY A 90 9.54 -2.53 -14.13
CA GLY A 90 10.80 -2.92 -13.50
C GLY A 90 11.01 -2.38 -12.08
N PHE A 91 10.04 -1.64 -11.53
CA PHE A 91 10.09 -1.05 -10.18
C PHE A 91 8.92 -1.55 -9.33
N MET A 92 8.46 -2.77 -9.62
CA MET A 92 7.42 -3.46 -8.87
C MET A 92 8.01 -4.65 -8.09
N PRO A 93 8.73 -4.39 -6.98
CA PRO A 93 9.41 -5.43 -6.24
C PRO A 93 8.46 -6.27 -5.38
N ILE A 94 8.94 -7.48 -5.08
CA ILE A 94 8.36 -8.41 -4.14
C ILE A 94 9.45 -8.72 -3.11
N VAL A 95 9.14 -8.54 -1.82
CA VAL A 95 10.04 -8.94 -0.74
C VAL A 95 9.33 -9.93 0.16
N VAL A 96 9.96 -11.09 0.37
CA VAL A 96 9.48 -12.13 1.28
C VAL A 96 10.50 -12.31 2.40
N ARG A 97 10.06 -12.09 3.64
CA ARG A 97 10.90 -12.30 4.83
C ARG A 97 10.50 -13.61 5.51
N VAL A 98 11.40 -14.59 5.43
CA VAL A 98 11.24 -15.91 6.03
C VAL A 98 11.84 -15.88 7.44
N VAL A 99 10.99 -16.11 8.44
CA VAL A 99 11.35 -16.02 9.86
C VAL A 99 11.09 -17.34 10.58
N SER A 100 11.56 -17.44 11.82
CA SER A 100 11.23 -18.57 12.69
C SER A 100 9.72 -18.62 12.97
N GLN A 101 9.20 -19.78 13.38
CA GLN A 101 7.79 -19.88 13.77
C GLN A 101 7.46 -18.97 14.98
N GLU A 102 8.41 -18.79 15.90
CA GLU A 102 8.27 -17.91 17.05
C GLU A 102 8.15 -16.44 16.60
N ASP A 103 9.08 -15.98 15.77
CA ASP A 103 9.09 -14.60 15.26
C ASP A 103 7.88 -14.31 14.37
N TYR A 104 7.44 -15.30 13.58
CA TYR A 104 6.20 -15.18 12.82
C TYR A 104 5.01 -14.96 13.74
N SER A 105 4.91 -15.73 14.83
CA SER A 105 3.79 -15.64 15.78
C SER A 105 3.79 -14.28 16.50
N LYS A 106 4.98 -13.78 16.90
CA LYS A 106 5.14 -12.43 17.46
C LYS A 106 4.70 -11.36 16.47
N TRP A 107 5.19 -11.44 15.23
CA TRP A 107 4.83 -10.50 14.16
C TRP A 107 3.31 -10.51 13.91
N VAL A 108 2.66 -11.67 13.84
CA VAL A 108 1.20 -11.76 13.66
C VAL A 108 0.47 -11.06 14.81
N ALA A 109 0.89 -11.28 16.07
CA ALA A 109 0.27 -10.64 17.22
C ALA A 109 0.42 -9.11 17.18
N GLU A 110 1.61 -8.60 16.83
CA GLU A 110 1.86 -7.17 16.65
C GLU A 110 0.99 -6.57 15.55
N GLN A 111 0.90 -7.25 14.39
CA GLN A 111 0.05 -6.80 13.28
C GLN A 111 -1.43 -6.79 13.65
N GLN A 112 -1.90 -7.76 14.43
CA GLN A 112 -3.27 -7.79 14.92
C GLN A 112 -3.54 -6.64 15.90
N GLN A 113 -2.62 -6.36 16.83
CA GLN A 113 -2.75 -5.22 17.74
C GLN A 113 -2.75 -3.88 16.99
N GLN A 114 -1.88 -3.71 15.99
CA GLN A 114 -1.86 -2.51 15.15
C GLN A 114 -3.17 -2.33 14.38
N LYS A 115 -3.71 -3.41 13.79
CA LYS A 115 -5.01 -3.36 13.12
C LYS A 115 -6.15 -3.03 14.08
N GLN A 116 -6.14 -3.56 15.30
CA GLN A 116 -7.15 -3.25 16.32
C GLN A 116 -7.04 -1.80 16.79
N ALA A 117 -5.82 -1.29 17.00
CA ALA A 117 -5.60 0.11 17.38
C ALA A 117 -6.03 1.11 16.30
N GLN A 118 -6.04 0.68 15.03
CA GLN A 118 -6.51 1.47 13.90
C GLN A 118 -7.99 1.24 13.56
N ALA A 119 -8.63 0.25 14.18
CA ALA A 119 -10.04 -0.02 13.94
C ALA A 119 -10.89 1.10 14.56
N ASP A 120 -11.79 1.65 13.77
CA ASP A 120 -12.82 2.52 14.32
C ASP A 120 -13.77 1.69 15.18
N ASP A 121 -14.09 2.19 16.37
CA ASP A 121 -15.23 1.68 17.13
C ASP A 121 -16.52 1.99 16.36
N PRO A 122 -17.24 0.98 15.86
CA PRO A 122 -18.45 1.19 15.06
C PRO A 122 -19.59 1.83 15.86
N ASN A 123 -19.51 1.81 17.19
CA ASN A 123 -20.49 2.41 18.08
C ASN A 123 -20.06 3.79 18.60
N LYS A 124 -18.83 4.23 18.29
CA LYS A 124 -18.36 5.54 18.69
C LYS A 124 -19.17 6.61 17.98
N LYS A 125 -19.93 7.38 18.77
CA LYS A 125 -20.50 8.65 18.32
C LYS A 125 -19.37 9.66 18.25
N TRP A 126 -19.06 10.11 17.04
CA TRP A 126 -18.00 11.07 16.82
C TRP A 126 -18.52 12.49 17.02
N GLU A 127 -17.89 13.24 17.92
CA GLU A 127 -18.16 14.66 18.06
C GLU A 127 -17.54 15.43 16.87
N PRO A 128 -18.14 16.56 16.45
CA PRO A 128 -17.63 17.34 15.32
C PRO A 128 -16.15 17.71 15.43
N LYS A 129 -15.67 18.04 16.64
CA LYS A 129 -14.26 18.35 16.89
C LYS A 129 -13.32 17.17 16.59
N ASP A 130 -13.75 15.95 16.92
CA ASP A 130 -12.94 14.74 16.75
C ASP A 130 -12.91 14.32 15.28
N LEU A 131 -14.03 14.53 14.57
CA LEU A 131 -14.10 14.38 13.11
C LEU A 131 -13.19 15.38 12.40
N MET A 132 -13.15 16.63 12.85
CA MET A 132 -12.27 17.65 12.27
C MET A 132 -10.80 17.30 12.47
N ALA A 133 -10.40 16.95 13.69
CA ALA A 133 -9.01 16.56 13.97
C ALA A 133 -8.57 15.31 13.19
N ARG A 134 -9.49 14.34 13.01
CA ARG A 134 -9.25 13.18 12.16
C ARG A 134 -9.18 13.56 10.69
N GLY A 135 -10.11 14.38 10.22
CA GLY A 135 -10.21 14.87 8.84
C GLY A 135 -8.96 15.65 8.43
N GLU A 136 -8.35 16.42 9.33
CA GLU A 136 -7.09 17.12 9.10
C GLU A 136 -5.94 16.16 8.80
N LYS A 137 -5.82 15.05 9.54
CA LYS A 137 -4.82 14.01 9.27
C LYS A 137 -5.06 13.34 7.90
N VAL A 138 -6.31 13.02 7.59
CA VAL A 138 -6.69 12.45 6.28
C VAL A 138 -6.35 13.42 5.15
N TYR A 139 -6.65 14.71 5.34
CA TYR A 139 -6.34 15.77 4.40
C TYR A 139 -4.83 15.87 4.13
N GLY A 140 -4.03 15.89 5.19
CA GLY A 140 -2.56 15.95 5.10
C GLY A 140 -1.94 14.73 4.41
N ASN A 141 -2.56 13.55 4.52
CA ASN A 141 -2.02 12.32 3.94
C ASN A 141 -2.46 12.09 2.49
N ILE A 142 -3.68 12.49 2.13
CA ILE A 142 -4.32 12.08 0.86
C ILE A 142 -4.61 13.29 -0.04
N CYS A 143 -5.16 14.36 0.53
CA CYS A 143 -5.73 15.46 -0.24
C CYS A 143 -4.70 16.56 -0.59
N VAL A 144 -3.71 16.76 0.30
CA VAL A 144 -2.76 17.89 0.22
C VAL A 144 -1.94 17.90 -1.06
N ALA A 145 -1.62 16.71 -1.60
CA ALA A 145 -0.79 16.56 -2.80
C ALA A 145 -1.40 17.25 -4.02
N CYS A 146 -2.73 17.27 -4.12
CA CYS A 146 -3.46 17.93 -5.22
C CYS A 146 -4.02 19.29 -4.80
N HIS A 147 -4.63 19.38 -3.62
CA HIS A 147 -5.38 20.57 -3.19
C HIS A 147 -4.58 21.59 -2.39
N ALA A 148 -3.27 21.35 -2.20
CA ALA A 148 -2.34 22.16 -1.42
C ALA A 148 -2.69 22.25 0.09
N ALA A 149 -1.73 22.73 0.89
CA ALA A 149 -1.81 22.72 2.35
C ALA A 149 -3.03 23.44 2.94
N GLN A 150 -3.50 24.52 2.30
CA GLN A 150 -4.63 25.31 2.77
C GLN A 150 -5.89 25.11 1.91
N GLY A 151 -5.92 24.10 1.04
CA GLY A 151 -7.08 23.83 0.19
C GLY A 151 -7.29 24.84 -0.93
N GLN A 152 -6.27 25.61 -1.30
CA GLN A 152 -6.36 26.59 -2.38
C GLN A 152 -6.36 25.96 -3.78
N GLY A 153 -6.08 24.65 -3.91
CA GLY A 153 -5.97 23.97 -5.19
C GLY A 153 -4.67 24.31 -5.92
N THR A 154 -4.44 23.66 -7.06
CA THR A 154 -3.28 23.95 -7.93
C THR A 154 -3.68 23.92 -9.41
N PRO A 155 -3.38 24.97 -10.20
CA PRO A 155 -3.65 24.96 -11.64
C PRO A 155 -2.89 23.85 -12.37
N ALA A 156 -1.68 23.52 -11.92
CA ALA A 156 -0.83 22.49 -12.51
C ALA A 156 -1.49 21.09 -12.49
N MET A 157 -2.17 20.75 -11.39
CA MET A 157 -2.90 19.47 -11.27
C MET A 157 -4.37 19.59 -11.71
N LYS A 158 -4.80 20.76 -12.19
CA LYS A 158 -6.22 21.12 -12.40
C LYS A 158 -7.09 20.82 -11.17
N ALA A 159 -6.50 20.89 -9.98
CA ALA A 159 -7.19 20.60 -8.74
C ALA A 159 -7.92 21.86 -8.25
N PRO A 160 -9.25 21.82 -8.05
CA PRO A 160 -10.00 22.99 -7.60
C PRO A 160 -9.67 23.37 -6.16
N ALA A 161 -9.94 24.63 -5.81
CA ALA A 161 -9.91 25.05 -4.42
C ALA A 161 -11.03 24.36 -3.64
N LEU A 162 -10.69 23.83 -2.46
CA LEU A 162 -11.61 23.32 -1.46
C LEU A 162 -11.95 24.40 -0.42
N ALA A 163 -10.98 25.24 -0.07
CA ALA A 163 -11.18 26.37 0.82
C ALA A 163 -12.15 27.38 0.21
N GLY A 164 -13.18 27.76 0.97
CA GLY A 164 -14.22 28.69 0.52
C GLY A 164 -15.11 28.18 -0.62
N ASN A 165 -14.96 26.91 -1.03
CA ASN A 165 -15.76 26.34 -2.11
C ASN A 165 -17.18 26.06 -1.63
N LYS A 166 -18.18 26.63 -2.31
CA LYS A 166 -19.60 26.51 -1.96
C LYS A 166 -20.13 25.08 -2.06
N PHE A 167 -19.53 24.24 -2.90
CA PHE A 167 -19.87 22.83 -2.98
C PHE A 167 -19.40 22.09 -1.72
N VAL A 168 -18.15 22.32 -1.30
CA VAL A 168 -17.54 21.67 -0.12
C VAL A 168 -18.19 22.13 1.19
N THR A 169 -18.49 23.42 1.29
CA THR A 169 -19.11 24.02 2.49
C THR A 169 -20.63 23.98 2.49
N GLY A 170 -21.23 23.46 1.41
CA GLY A 170 -22.67 23.32 1.23
C GLY A 170 -23.25 22.05 1.86
N PRO A 171 -24.41 21.56 1.37
CA PRO A 171 -25.02 20.33 1.85
C PRO A 171 -24.04 19.14 1.75
N LYS A 172 -23.86 18.41 2.86
CA LYS A 172 -22.84 17.35 2.99
C LYS A 172 -22.96 16.23 1.96
N ASN A 173 -24.18 15.94 1.50
CA ASN A 173 -24.45 14.82 0.60
C ASN A 173 -23.64 14.93 -0.69
N GLY A 174 -23.52 16.13 -1.28
CA GLY A 174 -22.77 16.34 -2.53
C GLY A 174 -21.29 15.97 -2.40
N PRO A 175 -20.55 16.58 -1.46
CA PRO A 175 -19.16 16.21 -1.19
C PRO A 175 -18.98 14.75 -0.79
N ILE A 176 -19.87 14.20 0.04
CA ILE A 176 -19.81 12.79 0.46
C ILE A 176 -19.93 11.86 -0.76
N ASP A 177 -20.94 12.09 -1.62
CA ASP A 177 -21.17 11.26 -2.79
C ASP A 177 -20.02 11.33 -3.80
N THR A 178 -19.37 12.50 -3.91
CA THR A 178 -18.21 12.70 -4.81
C THR A 178 -16.94 12.01 -4.31
N VAL A 179 -16.81 11.81 -2.99
CA VAL A 179 -15.61 11.19 -2.38
C VAL A 179 -15.77 9.68 -2.24
N LEU A 180 -16.99 9.20 -2.01
CA LEU A 180 -17.25 7.78 -1.73
C LEU A 180 -17.71 6.97 -2.94
N ASN A 181 -18.10 7.60 -4.05
CA ASN A 181 -18.54 6.94 -5.29
C ASN A 181 -17.76 7.45 -6.50
#